data_AF-A0A1X7P8A3-F1
#
_entry.id   AF-A0A1X7P8A3-F1
#
_cell.length_a   1.000
_cell.length_b   1.000
_cell.length_c   1.000
_cell.angle_alpha   90.00
_cell.angle_beta   90.00
_cell.angle_gamma   90.00
#
_symmetry.space_group_name_H-M   'P 1'
#
loop_
_entity.id
_entity.type
_entity.pdbx_description
1 polymer ?
#
loop_
_entity_poly.entity_id
_entity_poly.type
_entity_poly.pdbx_seq_one_letter_code
_entity_poly.pdbx_strand_id
1 'polypeptide(L)'
;MNASRVAAVRAVHRSRDGAGSGSAYSGYLAAMTLLVVVLPVLRALVLALGDPLVSSALAGVDLVGLLAIAAGATLPAAVLLGRARGPAVGAPYPTAVLLETDVRRWLVLRRSVIVSATGVVLAGAVSAVAVAVATGSSPVIAALAGAAFAVLVTVAWLAGQCLPPSRATALAGVLALPVVAVVLPPALAPVTPGGLLAVAAARPSSAAVGAMIASVALAALAVPAAPRLLDAASGPALLSQSLRWESARRSTATGDLAESLTGYRALPRRGRSLAAVRIAPFPLALVVRDAVGALRTPGRSGAAALALLGAGVAVALASVAPPSLLAIPATAAGILAYLGAGVWADGFRHAADTAGQTAFVAPPPFELLLLHGVLPVVLAVVLAVTGAIAASAALPGAAALAPAAAVAVVAVAARAMDATRGALPPALLSPVPLPIGDGAGAMVVLWNLAGALVSAGAAVALLASPLLLAGVPLVAAACLLVARGRLARP
;
A
#
# COMPACT_ATOMS: atom_id res chain seq x y z
N MET A 1 -20.55 26.45 -24.07
CA MET A 1 -21.82 25.92 -23.48
C MET A 1 -21.61 24.75 -22.51
N ASN A 2 -20.81 23.73 -22.82
CA ASN A 2 -20.69 22.54 -21.93
C ASN A 2 -19.96 22.81 -20.59
N ALA A 3 -18.94 23.67 -20.58
CA ALA A 3 -18.21 24.00 -19.35
C ALA A 3 -19.04 24.80 -18.33
N SER A 4 -19.91 25.70 -18.80
CA SER A 4 -20.80 26.48 -17.94
C SER A 4 -21.88 25.61 -17.27
N ARG A 5 -22.42 24.61 -17.98
CA ARG A 5 -23.35 23.62 -17.42
C ARG A 5 -22.71 22.82 -16.27
N VAL A 6 -21.47 22.34 -16.45
CA VAL A 6 -20.72 21.63 -15.40
C VAL A 6 -20.47 22.53 -14.18
N ALA A 7 -20.12 23.80 -14.41
CA ALA A 7 -19.90 24.76 -13.33
C ALA A 7 -21.19 25.05 -12.53
N ALA A 8 -22.33 25.19 -13.21
CA ALA A 8 -23.63 25.44 -12.59
C ALA A 8 -24.06 24.30 -11.66
N VAL A 9 -24.02 23.04 -12.12
CA VAL A 9 -24.38 21.87 -11.29
C VAL A 9 -23.50 21.79 -10.04
N ARG A 10 -22.19 22.05 -10.19
CA ARG A 10 -21.25 22.07 -9.06
C ARG A 10 -21.46 23.26 -8.12
N ALA A 11 -21.95 24.39 -8.61
CA ALA A 11 -22.29 25.53 -7.77
C ALA A 11 -23.50 25.21 -6.90
N VAL A 12 -24.57 24.63 -7.49
CA VAL A 12 -25.78 24.22 -6.77
C VAL A 12 -25.49 23.14 -5.74
N HIS A 13 -24.63 22.17 -6.05
CA HIS A 13 -24.23 21.17 -5.05
C HIS A 13 -23.46 21.79 -3.89
N ARG A 14 -22.47 22.65 -4.18
CA ARG A 14 -21.68 23.34 -3.15
C ARG A 14 -22.54 24.27 -2.27
N SER A 15 -23.59 24.89 -2.82
CA SER A 15 -24.49 25.72 -2.01
C SER A 15 -25.36 24.89 -1.07
N ARG A 16 -25.61 23.61 -1.39
CA ARG A 16 -26.36 22.68 -0.54
C ARG A 16 -25.51 22.01 0.54
N ASP A 17 -24.23 21.77 0.26
CA ASP A 17 -23.31 21.11 1.20
C ASP A 17 -22.85 22.00 2.37
N GLY A 18 -23.31 23.26 2.43
CA GLY A 18 -22.90 24.23 3.45
C GLY A 18 -21.53 24.83 3.15
N ALA A 19 -21.48 26.15 2.97
CA ALA A 19 -20.26 26.86 2.56
C ALA A 19 -19.25 27.01 3.72
N GLY A 20 -17.97 26.64 3.48
CA GLY A 20 -16.84 27.47 3.90
C GLY A 20 -15.84 26.93 4.92
N SER A 21 -16.23 26.15 5.93
CA SER A 21 -15.29 25.81 7.04
C SER A 21 -14.33 24.67 6.71
N GLY A 22 -14.74 23.73 5.85
CA GLY A 22 -13.96 22.52 5.56
C GLY A 22 -12.67 22.74 4.77
N SER A 23 -12.60 23.75 3.90
CA SER A 23 -11.42 23.97 3.05
C SER A 23 -10.26 24.63 3.78
N ALA A 24 -10.55 25.57 4.69
CA ALA A 24 -9.52 26.20 5.52
C ALA A 24 -8.91 25.17 6.47
N TYR A 25 -9.74 24.36 7.13
CA TYR A 25 -9.29 23.28 8.00
C TYR A 25 -8.48 22.21 7.24
N SER A 26 -8.92 21.81 6.03
CA SER A 26 -8.15 20.85 5.23
C SER A 26 -6.80 21.42 4.77
N GLY A 27 -6.76 22.72 4.45
CA GLY A 27 -5.51 23.42 4.11
C GLY A 27 -4.55 23.47 5.29
N TYR A 28 -5.06 23.81 6.48
CA TYR A 28 -4.32 23.74 7.74
C TYR A 28 -3.78 22.33 8.02
N LEU A 29 -4.62 21.30 7.90
CA LEU A 29 -4.23 19.92 8.16
C LEU A 29 -3.18 19.41 7.16
N ALA A 30 -3.29 19.81 5.88
CA ALA A 30 -2.28 19.52 4.87
C ALA A 30 -0.94 20.20 5.19
N ALA A 31 -0.96 21.49 5.59
CA ALA A 31 0.23 22.23 5.99
C ALA A 31 0.89 21.62 7.23
N MET A 32 0.10 21.27 8.26
CA MET A 32 0.61 20.60 9.46
C MET A 32 1.19 19.22 9.15
N THR A 33 0.54 18.42 8.30
CA THR A 33 1.09 17.12 7.87
C THR A 33 2.43 17.30 7.16
N LEU A 34 2.53 18.30 6.28
CA LEU A 34 3.76 18.62 5.57
C LEU A 34 4.88 19.00 6.55
N LEU A 35 4.61 19.90 7.49
CA LEU A 35 5.62 20.44 8.42
C LEU A 35 6.02 19.47 9.53
N VAL A 36 5.06 18.71 10.08
CA VAL A 36 5.27 17.86 11.26
C VAL A 36 5.66 16.44 10.89
N VAL A 37 5.21 15.93 9.74
CA VAL A 37 5.46 14.53 9.33
C VAL A 37 6.41 14.48 8.15
N VAL A 38 6.08 15.14 7.04
CA VAL A 38 6.84 14.98 5.80
C VAL A 38 8.23 15.60 5.91
N LEU A 39 8.34 16.84 6.39
CA LEU A 39 9.61 17.55 6.46
C LEU A 39 10.62 16.88 7.43
N PRO A 40 10.24 16.42 8.64
CA PRO A 40 11.16 15.71 9.53
C PRO A 40 11.60 14.35 8.97
N VAL A 41 10.70 13.61 8.31
CA VAL A 41 11.06 12.35 7.63
C VAL A 41 12.04 12.62 6.49
N LEU A 42 11.80 13.64 5.66
CA LEU A 42 12.72 14.04 4.61
C LEU A 42 14.08 14.46 5.18
N ARG A 43 14.09 15.24 6.27
CA ARG A 43 15.32 15.62 6.97
C ARG A 43 16.06 14.39 7.50
N ALA A 44 15.38 13.46 8.14
CA ALA A 44 15.98 12.23 8.65
C ALA A 44 16.61 11.40 7.53
N LEU A 45 15.93 11.30 6.38
CA LEU A 45 16.47 10.63 5.19
C LEU A 45 17.71 11.36 4.65
N VAL A 46 17.68 12.68 4.52
CA VAL A 46 18.84 13.46 4.06
C VAL A 46 20.03 13.31 5.02
N LEU A 47 19.79 13.35 6.33
CA LEU A 47 20.84 13.15 7.33
C LEU A 47 21.42 11.74 7.27
N ALA A 48 20.58 10.72 7.11
CA ALA A 48 21.03 9.34 6.97
C ALA A 48 21.85 9.12 5.69
N LEU A 49 21.47 9.77 4.59
CA LEU A 49 22.17 9.66 3.31
C LEU A 49 23.49 10.45 3.28
N GLY A 50 23.64 11.45 4.14
CA GLY A 50 24.90 12.18 4.33
C GLY A 50 25.94 11.44 5.18
N ASP A 51 25.59 10.32 5.80
CA ASP A 51 26.49 9.50 6.62
C ASP A 51 27.54 8.78 5.71
N PRO A 52 28.85 8.96 5.95
CA PRO A 52 29.90 8.26 5.20
C PRO A 52 29.79 6.73 5.22
N LEU A 53 29.24 6.16 6.29
CA LEU A 53 28.99 4.71 6.39
C LEU A 53 27.89 4.27 5.43
N VAL A 54 26.93 5.15 5.15
CA VAL A 54 25.84 4.90 4.22
C VAL A 54 26.30 5.02 2.78
N SER A 55 27.07 6.05 2.46
CA SER A 55 27.61 6.23 1.11
C SER A 55 28.58 5.12 0.71
N SER A 56 29.41 4.64 1.64
CA SER A 56 30.30 3.48 1.41
C SER A 56 29.54 2.16 1.23
N ALA A 57 28.48 1.92 2.00
CA ALA A 57 27.64 0.74 1.81
C ALA A 57 26.84 0.78 0.49
N LEU A 58 26.34 1.97 0.10
CA LEU A 58 25.63 2.17 -1.16
C LEU A 58 26.54 1.99 -2.38
N ALA A 59 27.85 2.24 -2.26
CA ALA A 59 28.80 2.07 -3.36
C ALA A 59 28.90 0.61 -3.86
N GLY A 60 28.58 -0.37 -3.01
CA GLY A 60 28.55 -1.79 -3.38
C GLY A 60 27.22 -2.28 -3.95
N VAL A 61 26.18 -1.45 -3.95
CA VAL A 61 24.82 -1.83 -4.36
C VAL A 61 24.48 -1.22 -5.71
N ASP A 62 23.87 -1.98 -6.62
CA ASP A 62 23.29 -1.44 -7.85
C ASP A 62 22.00 -0.64 -7.54
N LEU A 63 22.21 0.58 -7.03
CA LEU A 63 21.15 1.51 -6.66
C LEU A 63 20.25 1.84 -7.86
N VAL A 64 20.83 1.92 -9.07
CA VAL A 64 20.08 2.19 -10.30
C VAL A 64 19.14 1.03 -10.60
N GLY A 65 19.62 -0.22 -10.52
CA GLY A 65 18.78 -1.41 -10.69
C GLY A 65 17.62 -1.47 -9.68
N LEU A 66 17.91 -1.24 -8.40
CA LEU A 66 16.88 -1.23 -7.34
C LEU A 66 15.83 -0.14 -7.56
N LEU A 67 16.26 1.09 -7.86
CA LEU A 67 15.36 2.19 -8.16
C LEU A 67 14.54 1.92 -9.43
N ALA A 68 15.14 1.30 -10.45
CA ALA A 68 14.47 0.95 -11.68
C ALA A 68 13.34 -0.07 -11.43
N ILE A 69 13.61 -1.10 -10.61
CA ILE A 69 12.62 -2.11 -10.21
C ILE A 69 11.52 -1.47 -9.37
N ALA A 70 11.88 -0.70 -8.34
CA ALA A 70 10.92 -0.07 -7.43
C ALA A 70 10.01 0.92 -8.17
N ALA A 71 10.59 1.83 -8.96
CA ALA A 71 9.84 2.77 -9.79
C ALA A 71 9.00 2.01 -10.83
N GLY A 72 9.60 1.08 -11.57
CA GLY A 72 8.91 0.31 -12.60
C GLY A 72 7.69 -0.44 -12.07
N ALA A 73 7.78 -1.03 -10.86
CA ALA A 73 6.68 -1.74 -10.21
C ALA A 73 5.48 -0.84 -9.86
N THR A 74 5.67 0.48 -9.74
CA THR A 74 4.57 1.41 -9.47
C THR A 74 3.59 1.51 -10.63
N LEU A 75 4.02 1.31 -11.88
CA LEU A 75 3.16 1.37 -13.06
C LEU A 75 2.08 0.27 -13.06
N PRO A 76 2.42 -1.03 -12.99
CA PRO A 76 1.39 -2.07 -12.91
C PRO A 76 0.59 -1.98 -11.61
N ALA A 77 1.20 -1.59 -10.49
CA ALA A 77 0.49 -1.36 -9.24
C ALA A 77 -0.57 -0.27 -9.38
N ALA A 78 -0.26 0.83 -10.06
CA ALA A 78 -1.18 1.92 -10.34
C ALA A 78 -2.37 1.47 -11.20
N VAL A 79 -2.13 0.67 -12.25
CA VAL A 79 -3.22 0.07 -13.04
C VAL A 79 -4.14 -0.78 -12.16
N LEU A 80 -3.58 -1.63 -11.30
CA LEU A 80 -4.38 -2.48 -10.42
C LEU A 80 -5.15 -1.66 -9.36
N LEU A 81 -4.53 -0.62 -8.81
CA LEU A 81 -5.14 0.29 -7.85
C LEU A 81 -6.32 1.06 -8.48
N GLY A 82 -6.18 1.48 -9.74
CA GLY A 82 -7.20 2.21 -10.49
C GLY A 82 -8.54 1.47 -10.58
N ARG A 83 -8.48 0.13 -10.58
CA ARG A 83 -9.67 -0.73 -10.58
C ARG A 83 -10.48 -0.61 -9.29
N ALA A 84 -9.80 -0.48 -8.15
CA ALA A 84 -10.43 -0.31 -6.86
C ALA A 84 -10.87 1.14 -6.65
N ARG A 85 -9.94 2.06 -6.90
CA ARG A 85 -10.13 3.50 -6.80
C ARG A 85 -9.24 4.19 -7.83
N GLY A 86 -9.83 4.84 -8.82
CA GLY A 86 -9.08 5.64 -9.79
C GLY A 86 -8.97 7.13 -9.47
N PRO A 87 -8.25 7.88 -10.31
CA PRO A 87 -8.04 9.32 -10.14
C PRO A 87 -9.27 10.17 -10.47
N ALA A 88 -10.26 9.64 -11.21
CA ALA A 88 -11.46 10.36 -11.61
C ALA A 88 -12.63 10.22 -10.60
N VAL A 89 -12.34 10.04 -9.31
CA VAL A 89 -13.37 9.91 -8.28
C VAL A 89 -13.81 11.29 -7.80
N GLY A 90 -15.11 11.54 -7.77
CA GLY A 90 -15.71 12.80 -7.33
C GLY A 90 -16.89 12.57 -6.40
N ALA A 91 -17.60 13.65 -6.04
CA ALA A 91 -18.83 13.53 -5.26
C ALA A 91 -19.88 12.70 -6.02
N PRO A 92 -20.61 11.77 -5.36
CA PRO A 92 -21.54 10.86 -6.03
C PRO A 92 -22.64 11.58 -6.82
N TYR A 93 -23.29 12.58 -6.21
CA TYR A 93 -24.44 13.28 -6.81
C TYR A 93 -24.09 14.03 -8.11
N PRO A 94 -23.09 14.94 -8.15
CA PRO A 94 -22.69 15.58 -9.41
C PRO A 94 -22.20 14.57 -10.45
N THR A 95 -21.61 13.45 -10.01
CA THR A 95 -21.13 12.41 -10.93
C THR A 95 -22.30 11.70 -11.60
N ALA A 96 -23.35 11.34 -10.85
CA ALA A 96 -24.55 10.74 -11.42
C ALA A 96 -25.24 11.69 -12.41
N VAL A 97 -25.54 12.92 -11.99
CA VAL A 97 -26.27 13.90 -12.81
C VAL A 97 -25.49 14.28 -14.08
N LEU A 98 -24.19 14.54 -13.99
CA LEU A 98 -23.41 15.00 -15.16
C LEU A 98 -23.10 13.87 -16.15
N LEU A 99 -23.01 12.61 -15.70
CA LEU A 99 -22.73 11.46 -16.59
C LEU A 99 -23.97 10.98 -17.37
N GLU A 100 -25.17 11.40 -16.98
CA GLU A 100 -26.42 11.17 -17.72
C GLU A 100 -26.68 12.23 -18.81
N THR A 101 -25.93 13.33 -18.81
CA THR A 101 -26.05 14.40 -19.80
C THR A 101 -25.24 14.12 -21.07
N ASP A 102 -25.48 14.90 -22.12
CA ASP A 102 -24.75 14.92 -23.40
C ASP A 102 -23.33 15.52 -23.31
N VAL A 103 -22.91 15.97 -22.12
CA VAL A 103 -21.60 16.57 -21.91
C VAL A 103 -20.50 15.52 -22.01
N ARG A 104 -19.44 15.81 -22.77
CA ARG A 104 -18.26 14.93 -22.85
C ARG A 104 -17.69 14.63 -21.47
N ARG A 105 -17.49 13.35 -21.16
CA ARG A 105 -17.11 12.85 -19.83
C ARG A 105 -15.75 13.42 -19.38
N TRP A 106 -14.81 13.60 -20.31
CA TRP A 106 -13.51 14.20 -19.96
C TRP A 106 -13.65 15.63 -19.39
N LEU A 107 -14.60 16.45 -19.87
CA LEU A 107 -14.83 17.80 -19.34
C LEU A 107 -15.34 17.77 -17.89
N VAL A 108 -16.16 16.77 -17.58
CA VAL A 108 -16.69 16.54 -16.24
C VAL A 108 -15.56 16.07 -15.31
N LEU A 109 -14.79 15.08 -15.73
CA LEU A 109 -13.88 14.35 -14.85
C LEU A 109 -12.46 14.95 -14.76
N ARG A 110 -12.02 15.76 -15.73
CA ARG A 110 -10.65 16.31 -15.78
C ARG A 110 -10.19 16.99 -14.50
N ARG A 111 -11.10 17.69 -13.80
CA ARG A 111 -10.75 18.40 -12.57
C ARG A 111 -10.31 17.42 -11.47
N SER A 112 -11.05 16.32 -11.30
CA SER A 112 -10.71 15.30 -10.30
C SER A 112 -9.39 14.62 -10.65
N VAL A 113 -9.19 14.30 -11.93
CA VAL A 113 -7.93 13.72 -12.40
C VAL A 113 -6.76 14.67 -12.18
N ILE A 114 -6.88 15.96 -12.53
CA ILE A 114 -5.82 16.95 -12.34
C ILE A 114 -5.46 17.09 -10.86
N VAL A 115 -6.45 17.21 -9.98
CA VAL A 115 -6.20 17.33 -8.53
C VAL A 115 -5.47 16.09 -7.99
N SER A 116 -5.91 14.89 -8.39
CA SER A 116 -5.26 13.64 -8.00
C SER A 116 -3.85 13.52 -8.61
N ALA A 117 -3.69 13.92 -9.86
CA ALA A 117 -2.42 13.92 -10.59
C ALA A 117 -1.39 14.85 -9.93
N THR A 118 -1.79 16.05 -9.53
CA THR A 118 -0.88 17.02 -8.88
C THR A 118 -0.24 16.42 -7.62
N GLY A 119 -1.02 15.69 -6.81
CA GLY A 119 -0.48 15.01 -5.62
C GLY A 119 0.56 13.93 -5.98
N VAL A 120 0.26 13.09 -6.98
CA VAL A 120 1.17 12.04 -7.44
C VAL A 120 2.43 12.62 -8.08
N VAL A 121 2.29 13.68 -8.88
CA VAL A 121 3.40 14.40 -9.52
C VAL A 121 4.32 15.05 -8.49
N LEU A 122 3.75 15.73 -7.49
CA LEU A 122 4.53 16.33 -6.42
C LEU A 122 5.29 15.25 -5.63
N ALA A 123 4.62 14.15 -5.26
CA ALA A 123 5.26 13.05 -4.55
C ALA A 123 6.39 12.39 -5.36
N GLY A 124 6.18 12.18 -6.67
CA GLY A 124 7.20 11.64 -7.57
C GLY A 124 8.42 12.56 -7.72
N ALA A 125 8.19 13.86 -7.90
CA ALA A 125 9.26 14.86 -7.98
C ALA A 125 10.07 14.93 -6.67
N VAL A 126 9.40 15.02 -5.52
CA VAL A 126 10.07 15.08 -4.20
C VAL A 126 10.86 13.81 -3.93
N SER A 127 10.31 12.63 -4.25
CA SER A 127 11.01 11.34 -4.06
C SER A 127 12.26 11.26 -4.93
N ALA A 128 12.19 11.69 -6.19
CA ALA A 128 13.34 11.71 -7.09
C ALA A 128 14.41 12.72 -6.66
N VAL A 129 14.02 13.90 -6.17
CA VAL A 129 14.95 14.89 -5.60
C VAL A 129 15.67 14.32 -4.39
N ALA A 130 14.98 13.62 -3.49
CA ALA A 130 15.60 13.00 -2.33
C ALA A 130 16.70 11.99 -2.74
N VAL A 131 16.43 11.17 -3.76
CA VAL A 131 17.43 10.25 -4.35
C VAL A 131 18.59 11.02 -4.99
N ALA A 132 18.32 12.11 -5.69
CA ALA A 132 19.39 12.90 -6.32
C ALA A 132 20.31 13.57 -5.31
N VAL A 133 19.75 14.14 -4.25
CA VAL A 133 20.52 14.69 -3.13
C VAL A 133 21.38 13.60 -2.48
N ALA A 134 20.83 12.41 -2.29
CA ALA A 134 21.52 11.26 -1.72
C ALA A 134 22.72 10.77 -2.55
N THR A 135 22.65 10.91 -3.87
CA THR A 135 23.63 10.39 -4.82
C THR A 135 24.56 11.47 -5.38
N GLY A 136 24.38 12.73 -4.97
CA GLY A 136 25.10 13.87 -5.54
C GLY A 136 24.71 14.20 -6.98
N SER A 137 23.55 13.74 -7.45
CA SER A 137 23.01 14.03 -8.79
C SER A 137 22.28 15.39 -8.81
N SER A 138 21.97 15.89 -10.01
CA SER A 138 21.25 17.17 -10.15
C SER A 138 19.79 17.06 -9.66
N PRO A 139 19.37 17.82 -8.63
CA PRO A 139 18.02 17.75 -8.10
C PRO A 139 16.98 18.26 -9.11
N VAL A 140 17.35 19.20 -9.98
CA VAL A 140 16.44 19.75 -11.01
C VAL A 140 16.13 18.69 -12.07
N ILE A 141 17.15 17.98 -12.56
CA ILE A 141 16.97 16.90 -13.55
C ILE A 141 16.10 15.78 -12.95
N ALA A 142 16.39 15.39 -11.70
CA ALA A 142 15.63 14.37 -10.99
C ALA A 142 14.17 14.80 -10.71
N ALA A 143 13.92 16.05 -10.34
CA ALA A 143 12.58 16.57 -10.14
C ALA A 143 11.73 16.48 -11.42
N LEU A 144 12.30 16.87 -12.57
CA LEU A 144 11.63 16.81 -13.87
C LEU A 144 11.37 15.36 -14.31
N ALA A 145 12.35 14.47 -14.15
CA ALA A 145 12.19 13.05 -14.46
C ALA A 145 11.15 12.39 -13.54
N GLY A 146 11.19 12.68 -12.23
CA GLY A 146 10.22 12.19 -11.25
C GLY A 146 8.81 12.67 -11.51
N ALA A 147 8.64 13.95 -11.87
CA ALA A 147 7.36 14.51 -12.30
C ALA A 147 6.84 13.83 -13.57
N ALA A 148 7.68 13.66 -14.59
CA ALA A 148 7.31 12.99 -15.84
C ALA A 148 6.92 11.53 -15.62
N PHE A 149 7.68 10.79 -14.81
CA PHE A 149 7.36 9.42 -14.45
C PHE A 149 6.03 9.33 -13.67
N ALA A 150 5.78 10.27 -12.74
CA ALA A 150 4.52 10.34 -12.01
C ALA A 150 3.30 10.65 -12.91
N VAL A 151 3.50 11.36 -14.03
CA VAL A 151 2.46 11.49 -15.08
C VAL A 151 2.16 10.13 -15.70
N LEU A 152 3.17 9.31 -16.01
CA LEU A 152 2.96 7.94 -16.50
C LEU A 152 2.19 7.09 -15.49
N VAL A 153 2.56 7.16 -14.20
CA VAL A 153 1.85 6.49 -13.11
C VAL A 153 0.38 6.94 -13.06
N THR A 154 0.11 8.24 -13.22
CA THR A 154 -1.26 8.76 -13.23
C THR A 154 -2.07 8.28 -14.43
N VAL A 155 -1.47 8.21 -15.62
CA VAL A 155 -2.14 7.68 -16.83
C VAL A 155 -2.40 6.18 -16.67
N ALA A 156 -1.44 5.42 -16.13
CA ALA A 156 -1.61 4.01 -15.82
C ALA A 156 -2.73 3.78 -14.78
N TRP A 157 -2.77 4.61 -13.74
CA TRP A 157 -3.82 4.62 -12.71
C TRP A 157 -5.21 4.89 -13.32
N LEU A 158 -5.30 5.89 -14.19
CA LEU A 158 -6.52 6.21 -14.94
C LEU A 158 -6.92 5.08 -15.89
N ALA A 159 -5.97 4.47 -16.60
CA ALA A 159 -6.23 3.32 -17.46
C ALA A 159 -6.81 2.15 -16.68
N GLY A 160 -6.29 1.88 -15.47
CA GLY A 160 -6.84 0.90 -14.55
C GLY A 160 -8.30 1.14 -14.15
N GLN A 161 -8.70 2.41 -14.04
CA GLN A 161 -10.07 2.81 -13.73
C GLN A 161 -11.02 2.66 -14.92
N CYS A 162 -10.55 3.06 -16.10
CA CYS A 162 -11.39 3.20 -17.29
C CYS A 162 -11.50 1.92 -18.13
N LEU A 163 -10.46 1.07 -18.10
CA LEU A 163 -10.43 -0.15 -18.91
C LEU A 163 -11.26 -1.28 -18.28
N PRO A 164 -11.85 -2.18 -19.10
CA PRO A 164 -12.42 -3.43 -18.62
C PRO A 164 -11.41 -4.24 -17.80
N PRO A 165 -11.87 -5.03 -16.80
CA PRO A 165 -10.99 -5.78 -15.90
C PRO A 165 -9.91 -6.62 -16.59
N SER A 166 -10.25 -7.30 -17.70
CA SER A 166 -9.32 -8.14 -18.47
C SER A 166 -8.21 -7.32 -19.15
N ARG A 167 -8.57 -6.18 -19.74
CA ARG A 167 -7.61 -5.27 -20.39
C ARG A 167 -6.73 -4.58 -19.36
N ALA A 168 -7.29 -4.17 -18.22
CA ALA A 168 -6.50 -3.62 -17.12
C ALA A 168 -5.50 -4.65 -16.56
N THR A 169 -5.89 -5.93 -16.41
CA THR A 169 -4.94 -6.98 -16.00
C THR A 169 -3.88 -7.25 -17.06
N ALA A 170 -4.24 -7.26 -18.34
CA ALA A 170 -3.28 -7.43 -19.42
C ALA A 170 -2.28 -6.28 -19.46
N LEU A 171 -2.75 -5.04 -19.34
CA LEU A 171 -1.90 -3.84 -19.26
C LEU A 171 -0.97 -3.90 -18.05
N ALA A 172 -1.46 -4.28 -16.87
CA ALA A 172 -0.61 -4.47 -15.70
C ALA A 172 0.44 -5.56 -15.94
N GLY A 173 0.09 -6.67 -16.59
CA GLY A 173 1.04 -7.72 -16.98
C GLY A 173 2.12 -7.19 -17.92
N VAL A 174 1.74 -6.46 -18.98
CA VAL A 174 2.67 -5.85 -19.94
C VAL A 174 3.61 -4.84 -19.25
N LEU A 175 3.07 -4.00 -18.36
CA LEU A 175 3.88 -3.03 -17.61
C LEU A 175 4.77 -3.67 -16.54
N ALA A 176 4.51 -4.93 -16.14
CA ALA A 176 5.38 -5.69 -15.26
C ALA A 176 6.56 -6.34 -16.00
N LEU A 177 6.45 -6.58 -17.32
CA LEU A 177 7.54 -7.19 -18.12
C LEU A 177 8.85 -6.40 -18.04
N PRO A 178 8.88 -5.05 -18.18
CA PRO A 178 10.10 -4.28 -17.99
C PRO A 178 10.74 -4.49 -16.61
N VAL A 179 9.95 -4.65 -15.55
CA VAL A 179 10.48 -4.88 -14.19
C VAL A 179 11.20 -6.23 -14.13
N VAL A 180 10.58 -7.28 -14.68
CA VAL A 180 11.18 -8.62 -14.77
C VAL A 180 12.44 -8.59 -15.65
N ALA A 181 12.43 -7.80 -16.73
CA ALA A 181 13.56 -7.63 -17.62
C ALA A 181 14.74 -6.87 -16.98
N VAL A 182 14.52 -6.03 -15.97
CA VAL A 182 15.62 -5.43 -15.19
C VAL A 182 16.19 -6.42 -14.19
N VAL A 183 15.37 -7.29 -13.61
CA VAL A 183 15.81 -8.32 -12.65
C VAL A 183 16.70 -9.38 -13.31
N LEU A 184 16.40 -9.78 -14.55
CA LEU A 184 17.14 -10.81 -15.26
C LEU A 184 18.47 -10.25 -15.83
N PRO A 185 18.46 -9.34 -16.84
CA PRO A 185 19.64 -8.54 -17.19
C PRO A 185 19.57 -7.07 -16.71
N PRO A 186 20.38 -6.64 -15.73
CA PRO A 186 20.39 -5.25 -15.26
C PRO A 186 20.79 -4.23 -16.36
N ALA A 187 21.44 -4.68 -17.43
CA ALA A 187 21.78 -3.88 -18.60
C ALA A 187 20.57 -3.27 -19.31
N LEU A 188 19.35 -3.81 -19.12
CA LEU A 188 18.12 -3.26 -19.70
C LEU A 188 17.51 -2.12 -18.89
N ALA A 189 17.98 -1.86 -17.65
CA ALA A 189 17.51 -0.77 -16.80
C ALA A 189 17.31 0.56 -17.56
N PRO A 190 18.31 1.11 -18.28
CA PRO A 190 18.21 2.44 -18.91
C PRO A 190 17.15 2.54 -20.02
N VAL A 191 16.61 1.42 -20.52
CA VAL A 191 15.58 1.43 -21.59
C VAL A 191 14.17 1.34 -21.00
N THR A 192 14.04 0.97 -19.74
CA THR A 192 12.72 0.85 -19.07
C THR A 192 12.27 2.19 -18.50
N PRO A 193 10.94 2.45 -18.39
CA PRO A 193 10.45 3.68 -17.78
C PRO A 193 10.96 3.91 -16.35
N GLY A 194 11.07 2.83 -15.55
CA GLY A 194 11.60 2.91 -14.19
C GLY A 194 13.10 3.20 -14.17
N GLY A 195 13.88 2.58 -15.06
CA GLY A 195 15.31 2.82 -15.10
C GLY A 195 15.71 4.14 -15.76
N LEU A 196 14.89 4.73 -16.64
CA LEU A 196 15.05 6.11 -17.07
C LEU A 196 14.96 7.08 -15.87
N LEU A 197 13.99 6.89 -14.99
CA LEU A 197 13.91 7.65 -13.74
C LEU A 197 15.14 7.39 -12.85
N ALA A 198 15.53 6.13 -12.68
CA ALA A 198 16.69 5.76 -11.86
C ALA A 198 17.99 6.40 -12.36
N VAL A 199 18.24 6.38 -13.68
CA VAL A 199 19.41 7.02 -14.30
C VAL A 199 19.35 8.54 -14.12
N ALA A 200 18.19 9.16 -14.34
CA ALA A 200 18.04 10.61 -14.16
C ALA A 200 18.23 11.06 -12.70
N ALA A 201 17.87 10.21 -11.74
CA ALA A 201 17.95 10.52 -10.32
C ALA A 201 19.28 10.14 -9.65
N ALA A 202 20.02 9.15 -10.19
CA ALA A 202 21.18 8.58 -9.51
C ALA A 202 22.50 8.59 -10.32
N ARG A 203 22.52 9.09 -11.56
CA ARG A 203 23.74 9.17 -12.38
C ARG A 203 24.18 10.61 -12.70
N PRO A 204 25.47 10.82 -13.03
CA PRO A 204 26.00 12.13 -13.44
C PRO A 204 25.40 12.68 -14.74
N SER A 205 25.63 13.99 -14.96
CA SER A 205 24.78 14.89 -15.73
C SER A 205 24.49 14.52 -17.18
N SER A 206 25.44 13.99 -17.96
CA SER A 206 25.23 13.73 -19.40
C SER A 206 24.20 12.62 -19.66
N ALA A 207 24.33 11.48 -18.97
CA ALA A 207 23.36 10.38 -19.06
C ALA A 207 22.01 10.74 -18.40
N ALA A 208 22.06 11.52 -17.32
CA ALA A 208 20.86 11.95 -16.60
C ALA A 208 19.97 12.88 -17.44
N VAL A 209 20.55 13.80 -18.20
CA VAL A 209 19.79 14.68 -19.11
C VAL A 209 19.08 13.87 -20.18
N GLY A 210 19.76 12.92 -20.83
CA GLY A 210 19.15 12.05 -21.84
C GLY A 210 17.98 11.23 -21.27
N ALA A 211 18.16 10.66 -20.08
CA ALA A 211 17.12 9.89 -19.40
C ALA A 211 15.91 10.76 -18.96
N MET A 212 16.16 11.99 -18.54
CA MET A 212 15.11 12.96 -18.23
C MET A 212 14.32 13.36 -19.49
N ILE A 213 14.99 13.66 -20.60
CA ILE A 213 14.34 13.99 -21.88
C ILE A 213 13.47 12.81 -22.34
N ALA A 214 14.01 11.58 -22.28
CA ALA A 214 13.25 10.37 -22.63
C ALA A 214 12.02 10.17 -21.72
N SER A 215 12.16 10.41 -20.41
CA SER A 215 11.04 10.33 -19.46
C SER A 215 9.94 11.35 -19.77
N VAL A 216 10.33 12.60 -20.07
CA VAL A 216 9.41 13.68 -20.48
C VAL A 216 8.72 13.33 -21.80
N ALA A 217 9.46 12.81 -22.78
CA ALA A 217 8.91 12.39 -24.06
C ALA A 217 7.87 11.25 -23.89
N LEU A 218 8.18 10.23 -23.09
CA LEU A 218 7.24 9.16 -22.76
C LEU A 218 5.97 9.70 -22.08
N ALA A 219 6.13 10.61 -21.11
CA ALA A 219 5.00 11.26 -20.45
C ALA A 219 4.13 12.04 -21.45
N ALA A 220 4.75 12.85 -22.31
CA ALA A 220 4.07 13.62 -23.34
C ALA A 220 3.29 12.73 -24.32
N LEU A 221 3.84 11.56 -24.68
CA LEU A 221 3.16 10.56 -25.52
C LEU A 221 1.98 9.89 -24.82
N ALA A 222 2.01 9.77 -23.49
CA ALA A 222 0.95 9.12 -22.71
C ALA A 222 -0.24 10.04 -22.39
N VAL A 223 -0.02 11.34 -22.19
CA VAL A 223 -1.08 12.31 -21.81
C VAL A 223 -2.29 12.32 -22.77
N PRO A 224 -2.13 12.26 -24.11
CA PRO A 224 -3.25 12.22 -25.05
C PRO A 224 -4.20 11.02 -24.88
N ALA A 225 -3.78 9.96 -24.18
CA ALA A 225 -4.67 8.84 -23.86
C ALA A 225 -5.73 9.20 -22.80
N ALA A 226 -5.45 10.17 -21.91
CA ALA A 226 -6.33 10.54 -20.82
C ALA A 226 -7.76 10.96 -21.25
N PRO A 227 -7.98 11.86 -22.22
CA PRO A 227 -9.33 12.20 -22.66
C PRO A 227 -10.09 11.00 -23.23
N ARG A 228 -9.41 10.14 -24.01
CA ARG A 228 -10.02 8.93 -24.59
C ARG A 228 -10.41 7.91 -23.50
N LEU A 229 -9.54 7.71 -22.50
CA LEU A 229 -9.84 6.85 -21.35
C LEU A 229 -11.03 7.38 -20.55
N LEU A 230 -11.10 8.69 -20.32
CA LEU A 230 -12.22 9.32 -19.61
C LEU A 230 -13.53 9.24 -20.39
N ASP A 231 -13.50 9.43 -21.71
CA ASP A 231 -14.67 9.30 -22.56
C ASP A 231 -15.15 7.83 -22.67
N ALA A 232 -14.24 6.86 -22.55
CA ALA A 232 -14.57 5.43 -22.48
C ALA A 232 -14.98 4.94 -21.07
N ALA A 233 -14.87 5.78 -20.03
CA ALA A 233 -15.11 5.37 -18.65
C ALA A 233 -16.58 4.99 -18.43
N SER A 234 -16.84 3.85 -17.78
CA SER A 234 -18.21 3.42 -17.46
C SER A 234 -18.83 4.28 -16.35
N GLY A 235 -20.00 4.85 -16.62
CA GLY A 235 -20.71 5.72 -15.67
C GLY A 235 -21.09 5.01 -14.37
N PRO A 236 -21.73 3.83 -14.45
CA PRO A 236 -22.01 3.00 -13.27
C PRO A 236 -20.76 2.63 -12.47
N ALA A 237 -19.64 2.33 -13.15
CA ALA A 237 -18.40 2.01 -12.46
C ALA A 237 -17.86 3.21 -11.66
N LEU A 238 -17.83 4.40 -12.26
CA LEU A 238 -17.42 5.64 -11.60
C LEU A 238 -18.32 5.98 -10.42
N LEU A 239 -19.66 5.89 -10.59
CA LEU A 239 -20.60 6.11 -9.50
C LEU A 239 -20.38 5.13 -8.34
N SER A 240 -20.16 3.85 -8.64
CA SER A 240 -19.85 2.84 -7.62
C SER A 240 -18.56 3.16 -6.86
N GLN A 241 -17.52 3.66 -7.54
CA GLN A 241 -16.27 4.07 -6.91
C GLN A 241 -16.46 5.33 -6.04
N SER A 242 -17.24 6.30 -6.53
CA SER A 242 -17.59 7.51 -5.77
C SER A 242 -18.39 7.18 -4.50
N LEU A 243 -19.39 6.30 -4.58
CA LEU A 243 -20.17 5.87 -3.42
C LEU A 243 -19.32 5.12 -2.40
N ARG A 244 -18.45 4.20 -2.86
CA ARG A 244 -17.50 3.50 -1.97
C ARG A 244 -16.54 4.48 -1.31
N TRP A 245 -16.00 5.43 -2.06
CA TRP A 245 -15.08 6.43 -1.53
C TRP A 245 -15.77 7.36 -0.51
N GLU A 246 -17.01 7.79 -0.79
CA GLU A 246 -17.79 8.61 0.14
C GLU A 246 -18.12 7.84 1.43
N SER A 247 -18.46 6.56 1.33
CA SER A 247 -18.62 5.68 2.50
C SER A 247 -17.33 5.57 3.31
N ALA A 248 -16.20 5.31 2.64
CA ALA A 248 -14.90 5.20 3.31
C ALA A 248 -14.49 6.52 3.98
N ARG A 249 -14.77 7.67 3.33
CA ARG A 249 -14.50 8.99 3.88
C ARG A 249 -15.33 9.27 5.13
N ARG A 250 -16.60 8.86 5.15
CA ARG A 250 -17.48 8.99 6.32
C ARG A 250 -16.98 8.13 7.50
N SER A 251 -16.64 6.86 7.29
CA SER A 251 -16.06 6.02 8.35
C SER A 251 -14.66 6.50 8.80
N THR A 252 -13.87 7.07 7.90
CA THR A 252 -12.57 7.67 8.27
C THR A 252 -12.77 8.90 9.14
N ALA A 253 -13.82 9.69 8.90
CA ALA A 253 -14.13 10.88 9.72
C ALA A 253 -14.50 10.51 11.17
N THR A 254 -15.00 9.30 11.42
CA THR A 254 -15.25 8.77 12.77
C THR A 254 -14.04 8.03 13.36
N GLY A 255 -12.91 8.00 12.65
CA GLY A 255 -11.67 7.37 13.11
C GLY A 255 -11.59 5.85 12.92
N ASP A 256 -12.60 5.22 12.29
CA ASP A 256 -12.60 3.77 12.03
C ASP A 256 -12.04 3.45 10.63
N LEU A 257 -10.73 3.17 10.57
CA LEU A 257 -10.08 2.79 9.31
C LEU A 257 -10.39 1.34 8.91
N ALA A 258 -10.73 0.47 9.84
CA ALA A 258 -11.06 -0.92 9.53
C ALA A 258 -12.41 -1.00 8.80
N GLU A 259 -13.40 -0.23 9.26
CA GLU A 259 -14.69 -0.09 8.60
C GLU A 259 -14.54 0.57 7.23
N SER A 260 -13.74 1.65 7.12
CA SER A 260 -13.57 2.38 5.85
C SER A 260 -13.02 1.51 4.70
N LEU A 261 -12.22 0.49 5.03
CA LEU A 261 -11.64 -0.44 4.07
C LEU A 261 -12.54 -1.65 3.75
N THR A 262 -13.62 -1.86 4.50
CA THR A 262 -14.51 -3.02 4.31
C THR A 262 -15.19 -3.01 2.94
N GLY A 263 -15.58 -1.83 2.44
CA GLY A 263 -16.16 -1.66 1.11
C GLY A 263 -15.23 -1.97 -0.06
N TYR A 264 -13.92 -2.11 0.17
CA TYR A 264 -12.90 -2.41 -0.86
C TYR A 264 -12.55 -3.89 -0.95
N ARG A 265 -13.19 -4.75 -0.17
CA ARG A 265 -12.91 -6.20 -0.18
C ARG A 265 -13.29 -6.83 -1.51
N ALA A 266 -12.42 -7.71 -1.99
CA ALA A 266 -12.65 -8.43 -3.24
C ALA A 266 -13.77 -9.45 -3.09
N LEU A 267 -14.77 -9.39 -3.98
CA LEU A 267 -15.81 -10.41 -4.05
C LEU A 267 -15.24 -11.74 -4.61
N PRO A 268 -15.68 -12.90 -4.09
CA PRO A 268 -15.32 -14.22 -4.64
C PRO A 268 -15.76 -14.37 -6.11
N ARG A 269 -14.80 -14.58 -7.02
CA ARG A 269 -15.07 -14.66 -8.48
C ARG A 269 -14.78 -16.01 -9.10
N ARG A 270 -13.73 -16.72 -8.66
CA ARG A 270 -13.33 -18.03 -9.19
C ARG A 270 -13.65 -19.14 -8.18
N GLY A 271 -13.56 -20.41 -8.59
CA GLY A 271 -13.63 -21.55 -7.67
C GLY A 271 -14.96 -21.70 -6.94
N ARG A 272 -16.08 -21.28 -7.55
CA ARG A 272 -17.42 -21.44 -6.97
C ARG A 272 -17.84 -22.90 -6.86
N SER A 273 -17.33 -23.75 -7.75
CA SER A 273 -17.53 -25.21 -7.72
C SER A 273 -16.67 -25.94 -6.69
N LEU A 274 -15.63 -25.29 -6.12
CA LEU A 274 -14.81 -25.90 -5.10
C LEU A 274 -15.61 -25.98 -3.80
N ALA A 275 -15.87 -27.20 -3.32
CA ALA A 275 -16.50 -27.45 -2.03
C ALA A 275 -15.60 -26.94 -0.90
N ALA A 276 -16.04 -25.88 -0.22
CA ALA A 276 -15.36 -25.32 0.95
C ALA A 276 -15.67 -26.10 2.24
N VAL A 277 -16.82 -26.78 2.27
CA VAL A 277 -17.22 -27.66 3.37
C VAL A 277 -16.96 -29.09 2.93
N ARG A 278 -16.17 -29.82 3.71
CA ARG A 278 -15.83 -31.22 3.47
C ARG A 278 -16.02 -32.02 4.74
N ILE A 279 -16.37 -33.29 4.59
CA ILE A 279 -16.37 -34.26 5.68
C ILE A 279 -14.89 -34.60 5.95
N ALA A 280 -14.34 -34.01 7.00
CA ALA A 280 -12.96 -34.16 7.42
C ALA A 280 -12.85 -33.84 8.93
N PRO A 281 -11.76 -34.24 9.61
CA PRO A 281 -11.49 -33.77 10.97
C PRO A 281 -11.57 -32.25 11.03
N PHE A 282 -12.23 -31.72 12.05
CA PHE A 282 -12.58 -30.29 12.15
C PHE A 282 -11.40 -29.32 11.88
N PRO A 283 -10.19 -29.53 12.43
CA PRO A 283 -9.03 -28.69 12.13
C PRO A 283 -8.67 -28.64 10.63
N LEU A 284 -8.70 -29.81 9.97
CA LEU A 284 -8.40 -29.91 8.54
C LEU A 284 -9.49 -29.24 7.71
N ALA A 285 -10.76 -29.39 8.09
CA ALA A 285 -11.88 -28.76 7.42
C ALA A 285 -11.76 -27.22 7.41
N LEU A 286 -11.31 -26.61 8.52
CA LEU A 286 -11.07 -25.16 8.60
C LEU A 286 -9.92 -24.71 7.69
N VAL A 287 -8.78 -25.41 7.69
CA VAL A 287 -7.65 -25.07 6.82
C VAL A 287 -8.05 -25.16 5.34
N VAL A 288 -8.79 -26.21 4.96
CA VAL A 288 -9.30 -26.36 3.59
C VAL A 288 -10.28 -25.24 3.24
N ARG A 289 -11.19 -24.88 4.16
CA ARG A 289 -12.15 -23.79 3.98
C ARG A 289 -11.42 -22.47 3.68
N ASP A 290 -10.41 -22.14 4.47
CA ASP A 290 -9.65 -20.90 4.33
C ASP A 290 -8.82 -20.91 3.04
N ALA A 291 -8.22 -22.04 2.69
CA ALA A 291 -7.49 -22.21 1.43
C ALA A 291 -8.42 -22.03 0.22
N VAL A 292 -9.62 -22.61 0.25
CA VAL A 292 -10.64 -22.38 -0.79
C VAL A 292 -11.04 -20.90 -0.84
N GLY A 293 -11.22 -20.25 0.32
CA GLY A 293 -11.49 -18.81 0.39
C GLY A 293 -10.41 -17.96 -0.31
N ALA A 294 -9.14 -18.27 -0.05
CA ALA A 294 -7.98 -17.64 -0.70
C ALA A 294 -7.96 -17.87 -2.23
N LEU A 295 -8.26 -19.09 -2.67
CA LEU A 295 -8.32 -19.46 -4.09
C LEU A 295 -9.46 -18.76 -4.85
N ARG A 296 -10.57 -18.44 -4.17
CA ARG A 296 -11.70 -17.72 -4.77
C ARG A 296 -11.40 -16.23 -5.03
N THR A 297 -10.34 -15.69 -4.43
CA THR A 297 -9.89 -14.30 -4.59
C THR A 297 -8.43 -14.20 -5.09
N PRO A 298 -8.11 -14.75 -6.28
CA PRO A 298 -6.74 -14.95 -6.74
C PRO A 298 -5.92 -13.67 -6.84
N GLY A 299 -6.55 -12.54 -7.22
CA GLY A 299 -5.85 -11.24 -7.26
C GLY A 299 -5.41 -10.75 -5.88
N ARG A 300 -6.24 -10.98 -4.84
CA ARG A 300 -5.92 -10.63 -3.45
C ARG A 300 -4.81 -11.53 -2.92
N SER A 301 -4.90 -12.84 -3.16
CA SER A 301 -3.87 -13.82 -2.78
C SER A 301 -2.53 -13.59 -3.49
N GLY A 302 -2.55 -13.25 -4.78
CA GLY A 302 -1.33 -12.90 -5.52
C GLY A 302 -0.65 -11.63 -4.98
N ALA A 303 -1.43 -10.59 -4.67
CA ALA A 303 -0.90 -9.37 -4.06
C ALA A 303 -0.31 -9.63 -2.66
N ALA A 304 -0.94 -10.48 -1.85
CA ALA A 304 -0.38 -10.91 -0.57
C ALA A 304 0.92 -11.70 -0.72
N ALA A 305 0.97 -12.61 -1.69
CA ALA A 305 2.19 -13.36 -1.96
C ALA A 305 3.35 -12.45 -2.37
N LEU A 306 3.09 -11.48 -3.26
CA LEU A 306 4.09 -10.48 -3.63
C LEU A 306 4.53 -9.61 -2.44
N ALA A 307 3.59 -9.21 -1.57
CA ALA A 307 3.93 -8.46 -0.36
C ALA A 307 4.83 -9.27 0.59
N LEU A 308 4.54 -10.56 0.79
CA LEU A 308 5.36 -11.43 1.66
C LEU A 308 6.72 -11.77 1.06
N LEU A 309 6.78 -12.04 -0.25
CA LEU A 309 8.05 -12.16 -0.97
C LEU A 309 8.89 -10.87 -0.81
N GLY A 310 8.25 -9.71 -1.00
CA GLY A 310 8.87 -8.40 -0.80
C GLY A 310 9.30 -8.17 0.66
N ALA A 311 8.56 -8.69 1.64
CA ALA A 311 8.98 -8.65 3.05
C ALA A 311 10.27 -9.44 3.27
N GLY A 312 10.37 -10.64 2.69
CA GLY A 312 11.60 -11.45 2.69
C GLY A 312 12.80 -10.74 2.07
N VAL A 313 12.60 -10.13 0.90
CA VAL A 313 13.62 -9.30 0.24
C VAL A 313 14.04 -8.13 1.14
N ALA A 314 13.08 -7.45 1.77
CA ALA A 314 13.35 -6.33 2.68
C ALA A 314 14.12 -6.78 3.94
N VAL A 315 13.85 -7.98 4.48
CA VAL A 315 14.66 -8.57 5.56
C VAL A 315 16.10 -8.83 5.09
N ALA A 316 16.28 -9.39 3.90
CA ALA A 316 17.61 -9.63 3.35
C ALA A 316 18.39 -8.32 3.15
N LEU A 317 17.75 -7.29 2.59
CA LEU A 317 18.33 -5.96 2.46
C LEU A 317 18.70 -5.36 3.83
N ALA A 318 17.83 -5.50 4.84
CA ALA A 318 18.11 -5.01 6.18
C ALA A 318 19.28 -5.73 6.86
N SER A 319 19.47 -7.03 6.58
CA SER A 319 20.55 -7.83 7.19
C SER A 319 21.95 -7.42 6.74
N VAL A 320 22.07 -6.73 5.60
CA VAL A 320 23.32 -6.19 5.06
C VAL A 320 23.37 -4.66 5.11
N ALA A 321 22.30 -4.01 5.58
CA ALA A 321 22.24 -2.56 5.66
C ALA A 321 23.08 -2.02 6.84
N PRO A 322 23.72 -0.85 6.69
CA PRO A 322 24.32 -0.14 7.81
C PRO A 322 23.31 0.14 8.92
N PRO A 323 23.74 0.20 10.20
CA PRO A 323 22.84 0.48 11.31
C PRO A 323 22.01 1.76 11.16
N SER A 324 22.57 2.80 10.54
CA SER A 324 21.89 4.07 10.28
C SER A 324 20.75 3.98 9.25
N LEU A 325 20.76 2.97 8.38
CA LEU A 325 19.70 2.73 7.39
C LEU A 325 18.80 1.54 7.70
N LEU A 326 19.22 0.64 8.59
CA LEU A 326 18.55 -0.63 8.89
C LEU A 326 17.05 -0.47 9.14
N ALA A 327 16.65 0.60 9.84
CA ALA A 327 15.26 0.84 10.19
C ALA A 327 14.33 0.91 8.97
N ILE A 328 14.79 1.40 7.82
CA ILE A 328 13.97 1.57 6.61
C ILE A 328 13.53 0.22 6.01
N PRO A 329 14.46 -0.65 5.54
CA PRO A 329 14.09 -1.96 5.01
C PRO A 329 13.50 -2.88 6.09
N ALA A 330 13.92 -2.77 7.36
CA ALA A 330 13.33 -3.55 8.45
C ALA A 330 11.86 -3.17 8.72
N THR A 331 11.54 -1.87 8.77
CA THR A 331 10.15 -1.41 8.92
C THR A 331 9.32 -1.81 7.71
N ALA A 332 9.86 -1.67 6.50
CA ALA A 332 9.20 -2.12 5.27
C ALA A 332 8.91 -3.63 5.32
N ALA A 333 9.85 -4.45 5.79
CA ALA A 333 9.65 -5.89 5.97
C ALA A 333 8.47 -6.19 6.91
N GLY A 334 8.44 -5.58 8.09
CA GLY A 334 7.35 -5.78 9.04
C GLY A 334 5.98 -5.30 8.53
N ILE A 335 5.93 -4.16 7.84
CA ILE A 335 4.70 -3.64 7.24
C ILE A 335 4.22 -4.55 6.11
N LEU A 336 5.10 -4.94 5.19
CA LEU A 336 4.76 -5.82 4.07
C LEU A 336 4.30 -7.20 4.55
N ALA A 337 4.97 -7.77 5.56
CA ALA A 337 4.57 -9.03 6.18
C ALA A 337 3.18 -8.92 6.80
N TYR A 338 2.92 -7.84 7.56
CA TYR A 338 1.60 -7.58 8.14
C TYR A 338 0.53 -7.42 7.06
N LEU A 339 0.78 -6.63 6.01
CA LEU A 339 -0.15 -6.42 4.91
C LEU A 339 -0.46 -7.72 4.16
N GLY A 340 0.56 -8.51 3.81
CA GLY A 340 0.40 -9.77 3.08
C GLY A 340 -0.31 -10.85 3.89
N ALA A 341 0.07 -11.04 5.17
CA ALA A 341 -0.58 -11.99 6.07
C ALA A 341 -2.09 -11.73 6.23
N GLY A 342 -2.51 -10.46 6.18
CA GLY A 342 -3.90 -10.05 6.35
C GLY A 342 -4.87 -10.61 5.31
N VAL A 343 -4.40 -11.09 4.16
CA VAL A 343 -5.26 -11.65 3.11
C VAL A 343 -5.79 -13.04 3.47
N TRP A 344 -4.97 -13.85 4.14
CA TRP A 344 -5.34 -15.21 4.55
C TRP A 344 -5.80 -15.29 6.00
N ALA A 345 -5.81 -14.15 6.70
CA ALA A 345 -6.24 -14.00 8.08
C ALA A 345 -7.74 -13.68 8.24
N ASP A 346 -8.56 -13.82 7.19
CA ASP A 346 -10.00 -13.53 7.26
C ASP A 346 -10.71 -14.41 8.32
N GLY A 347 -10.21 -15.63 8.56
CA GLY A 347 -10.71 -16.53 9.59
C GLY A 347 -10.60 -15.97 11.02
N PHE A 348 -9.63 -15.09 11.30
CA PHE A 348 -9.54 -14.44 12.61
C PHE A 348 -10.72 -13.51 12.88
N ARG A 349 -11.23 -12.81 11.86
CA ARG A 349 -12.42 -11.96 12.01
C ARG A 349 -13.65 -12.81 12.27
N HIS A 350 -13.78 -13.94 11.59
CA HIS A 350 -14.85 -14.88 11.86
C HIS A 350 -14.83 -15.38 13.31
N ALA A 351 -13.65 -15.75 13.83
CA ALA A 351 -13.50 -16.14 15.23
C ALA A 351 -13.87 -15.00 16.20
N ALA A 352 -13.50 -13.77 15.89
CA ALA A 352 -13.89 -12.59 16.67
C ALA A 352 -15.41 -12.33 16.62
N ASP A 353 -16.04 -12.45 15.45
CA ASP A 353 -17.48 -12.23 15.28
C ASP A 353 -18.33 -13.33 15.98
N THR A 354 -17.76 -14.51 16.20
CA THR A 354 -18.40 -15.60 16.98
C THR A 354 -18.24 -15.45 18.50
N ALA A 355 -17.36 -14.56 18.96
CA ALA A 355 -17.21 -14.30 20.39
C ALA A 355 -18.52 -13.72 20.97
N GLY A 356 -18.97 -14.25 22.11
CA GLY A 356 -20.23 -13.85 22.75
C GLY A 356 -21.48 -14.54 22.19
N GLN A 357 -21.38 -15.35 21.12
CA GLN A 357 -22.50 -16.16 20.64
C GLN A 357 -22.62 -17.46 21.44
N THR A 358 -23.86 -17.95 21.65
CA THR A 358 -24.09 -19.23 22.32
C THR A 358 -23.56 -20.38 21.44
N ALA A 359 -22.50 -21.04 21.92
CA ALA A 359 -21.88 -22.14 21.19
C ALA A 359 -22.75 -23.41 21.29
N PHE A 360 -23.62 -23.63 20.30
CA PHE A 360 -24.42 -24.87 20.25
C PHE A 360 -23.60 -26.08 19.74
N VAL A 361 -22.58 -25.86 18.89
CA VAL A 361 -21.78 -26.93 18.24
C VAL A 361 -20.31 -26.53 17.97
N ALA A 362 -19.92 -25.27 18.17
CA ALA A 362 -18.60 -24.77 17.77
C ALA A 362 -17.57 -24.78 18.92
N PRO A 363 -16.27 -24.99 18.63
CA PRO A 363 -15.20 -24.79 19.60
C PRO A 363 -15.18 -23.36 20.16
N PRO A 364 -14.54 -23.14 21.32
CA PRO A 364 -14.41 -21.80 21.88
C PRO A 364 -13.73 -20.84 20.90
N PRO A 365 -14.10 -19.53 20.90
CA PRO A 365 -13.61 -18.55 19.91
C PRO A 365 -12.09 -18.47 19.79
N PHE A 366 -11.36 -18.66 20.89
CA PHE A 366 -9.90 -18.64 20.87
C PHE A 366 -9.31 -19.88 20.15
N GLU A 367 -9.90 -21.06 20.33
CA GLU A 367 -9.46 -22.26 19.61
C GLU A 367 -9.74 -22.13 18.10
N LEU A 368 -10.91 -21.59 17.74
CA LEU A 368 -11.22 -21.23 16.35
C LEU A 368 -10.20 -20.25 15.76
N LEU A 369 -9.79 -19.24 16.53
CA LEU A 369 -8.76 -18.29 16.12
C LEU A 369 -7.42 -19.00 15.86
N LEU A 370 -6.99 -19.91 16.74
CA LEU A 370 -5.74 -20.65 16.55
C LEU A 370 -5.79 -21.55 15.31
N LEU A 371 -6.91 -22.24 15.07
CA LEU A 371 -7.10 -23.08 13.89
C LEU A 371 -7.08 -22.26 12.60
N HIS A 372 -7.72 -21.09 12.59
CA HIS A 372 -7.64 -20.13 11.48
C HIS A 372 -6.26 -19.49 11.30
N GLY A 373 -5.34 -19.67 12.26
CA GLY A 373 -3.97 -19.18 12.19
C GLY A 373 -3.02 -20.07 11.39
N VAL A 374 -3.36 -21.35 11.19
CA VAL A 374 -2.47 -22.33 10.55
C VAL A 374 -2.11 -21.91 9.12
N LEU A 375 -3.12 -21.64 8.28
CA LEU A 375 -2.91 -21.24 6.89
C LEU A 375 -2.10 -19.94 6.74
N PRO A 376 -2.46 -18.81 7.39
CA PRO A 376 -1.70 -17.58 7.25
C PRO A 376 -0.26 -17.72 7.79
N VAL A 377 -0.01 -18.45 8.88
CA VAL A 377 1.37 -18.70 9.35
C VAL A 377 2.18 -19.45 8.31
N VAL A 378 1.67 -20.58 7.81
CA VAL A 378 2.40 -21.41 6.83
C VAL A 378 2.72 -20.61 5.57
N LEU A 379 1.72 -19.94 4.98
CA LEU A 379 1.94 -19.16 3.76
C LEU A 379 2.84 -17.95 3.98
N ALA A 380 2.69 -17.24 5.10
CA ALA A 380 3.53 -16.08 5.41
C ALA A 380 4.99 -16.47 5.59
N VAL A 381 5.27 -17.52 6.36
CA VAL A 381 6.64 -18.01 6.58
C VAL A 381 7.25 -18.52 5.28
N VAL A 382 6.57 -19.40 4.55
CA VAL A 382 7.09 -19.96 3.30
C VAL A 382 7.43 -18.87 2.29
N LEU A 383 6.54 -17.90 2.08
CA LEU A 383 6.75 -16.84 1.08
C LEU A 383 7.78 -15.80 1.53
N ALA A 384 7.80 -15.41 2.80
CA ALA A 384 8.83 -14.51 3.32
C ALA A 384 10.22 -15.16 3.26
N VAL A 385 10.35 -16.43 3.65
CA VAL A 385 11.61 -17.16 3.53
C VAL A 385 12.02 -17.33 2.07
N THR A 386 11.08 -17.64 1.18
CA THR A 386 11.37 -17.74 -0.27
C THR A 386 11.90 -16.41 -0.83
N GLY A 387 11.31 -15.28 -0.44
CA GLY A 387 11.79 -13.94 -0.82
C GLY A 387 13.20 -13.66 -0.29
N ALA A 388 13.47 -14.06 0.96
CA ALA A 388 14.79 -13.94 1.57
C ALA A 388 15.84 -14.83 0.87
N ILE A 389 15.51 -16.07 0.50
CA ILE A 389 16.40 -16.97 -0.28
C ILE A 389 16.73 -16.33 -1.62
N ALA A 390 15.72 -15.87 -2.36
CA ALA A 390 15.92 -15.26 -3.67
C ALA A 390 16.81 -14.01 -3.60
N ALA A 391 16.62 -13.16 -2.58
CA ALA A 391 17.46 -11.98 -2.37
C ALA A 391 18.89 -12.34 -1.93
N SER A 392 19.05 -13.37 -1.08
CA SER A 392 20.37 -13.79 -0.57
C SER A 392 21.28 -14.32 -1.69
N ALA A 393 20.72 -14.84 -2.78
CA ALA A 393 21.50 -15.21 -3.97
C ALA A 393 22.18 -14.01 -4.65
N ALA A 394 21.62 -12.80 -4.50
CA ALA A 394 22.15 -11.55 -5.04
C ALA A 394 22.89 -10.69 -3.99
N LEU A 395 22.74 -11.02 -2.70
CA LEU A 395 23.28 -10.27 -1.56
C LEU A 395 24.14 -11.19 -0.68
N PRO A 396 25.43 -11.36 -1.00
CA PRO A 396 26.34 -12.18 -0.20
C PRO A 396 26.38 -11.71 1.26
N GLY A 397 26.30 -12.65 2.21
CA GLY A 397 26.36 -12.36 3.64
C GLY A 397 25.01 -12.09 4.33
N ALA A 398 23.90 -12.09 3.59
CA ALA A 398 22.57 -11.90 4.18
C ALA A 398 22.14 -13.08 5.07
N ALA A 399 22.16 -12.90 6.39
CA ALA A 399 21.62 -13.86 7.37
C ALA A 399 20.09 -13.69 7.54
N ALA A 400 19.34 -13.87 6.45
CA ALA A 400 17.96 -13.38 6.35
C ALA A 400 16.86 -14.41 6.65
N LEU A 401 17.17 -15.72 6.64
CA LEU A 401 16.15 -16.78 6.68
C LEU A 401 15.37 -16.81 8.00
N ALA A 402 16.09 -16.90 9.12
CA ALA A 402 15.47 -16.96 10.44
C ALA A 402 14.74 -15.65 10.81
N PRO A 403 15.30 -14.45 10.57
CA PRO A 403 14.57 -13.20 10.75
C PRO A 403 13.33 -13.10 9.84
N ALA A 404 13.37 -13.59 8.60
CA ALA A 404 12.21 -13.55 7.70
C ALA A 404 11.06 -14.42 8.21
N ALA A 405 11.36 -15.64 8.66
CA ALA A 405 10.38 -16.51 9.30
C ALA A 405 9.81 -15.87 10.58
N ALA A 406 10.67 -15.30 11.43
CA ALA A 406 10.27 -14.64 12.67
C ALA A 406 9.35 -13.43 12.43
N VAL A 407 9.70 -12.55 11.49
CA VAL A 407 8.88 -11.38 11.12
C VAL A 407 7.52 -11.83 10.59
N ALA A 408 7.47 -12.88 9.76
CA ALA A 408 6.22 -13.45 9.28
C ALA A 408 5.34 -13.99 10.42
N VAL A 409 5.91 -14.70 11.40
CA VAL A 409 5.19 -15.21 12.56
C VAL A 409 4.62 -14.07 13.41
N VAL A 410 5.44 -13.04 13.72
CA VAL A 410 4.97 -11.87 14.48
C VAL A 410 3.88 -11.12 13.72
N ALA A 411 4.03 -10.96 12.40
CA ALA A 411 3.02 -10.31 11.56
C ALA A 411 1.66 -11.03 11.64
N VAL A 412 1.63 -12.36 11.61
CA VAL A 412 0.40 -13.15 11.73
C VAL A 412 -0.18 -13.07 13.15
N ALA A 413 0.65 -13.11 14.19
CA ALA A 413 0.21 -12.93 15.57
C ALA A 413 -0.38 -11.51 15.80
N ALA A 414 0.26 -10.48 15.26
CA ALA A 414 -0.25 -9.11 15.27
C ALA A 414 -1.58 -8.99 14.50
N ARG A 415 -1.79 -9.76 13.42
CA ARG A 415 -3.08 -9.85 12.74
C ARG A 415 -4.17 -10.49 13.59
N ALA A 416 -3.86 -11.52 14.36
CA ALA A 416 -4.80 -12.11 15.30
C ALA A 416 -5.20 -11.12 16.42
N MET A 417 -4.21 -10.41 16.98
CA MET A 417 -4.45 -9.33 17.94
C MET A 417 -5.35 -8.23 17.36
N ASP A 418 -5.11 -7.82 16.12
CA ASP A 418 -5.88 -6.76 15.47
C ASP A 418 -7.30 -7.19 15.10
N ALA A 419 -7.48 -8.44 14.68
CA ALA A 419 -8.80 -8.97 14.33
C ALA A 419 -9.78 -9.00 15.52
N THR A 420 -9.25 -9.10 16.75
CA THR A 420 -10.05 -9.14 17.99
C THR A 420 -10.23 -7.77 18.64
N ARG A 421 -9.73 -6.69 18.03
CA ARG A 421 -9.69 -5.35 18.63
C ARG A 421 -11.07 -4.73 18.83
N GLY A 422 -12.05 -5.04 17.98
CA GLY A 422 -13.38 -4.44 17.98
C GLY A 422 -13.40 -3.00 17.45
N ALA A 423 -14.52 -2.31 17.67
CA ALA A 423 -14.72 -0.91 17.27
C ALA A 423 -13.81 0.04 18.05
N LEU A 424 -13.55 1.22 17.49
CA LEU A 424 -12.80 2.29 18.16
C LEU A 424 -13.53 2.73 19.45
N PRO A 425 -12.90 2.62 20.64
CA PRO A 425 -13.52 3.06 21.89
C PRO A 425 -13.79 4.57 21.86
N PRO A 426 -14.99 5.04 22.28
CA PRO A 426 -15.31 6.47 22.32
C PRO A 426 -14.35 7.29 23.18
N ALA A 427 -13.74 6.67 24.20
CA ALA A 427 -12.72 7.30 25.03
C ALA A 427 -11.47 7.74 24.26
N LEU A 428 -11.15 7.12 23.11
CA LEU A 428 -10.02 7.55 22.27
C LEU A 428 -10.34 8.78 21.41
N LEU A 429 -11.61 9.18 21.35
CA LEU A 429 -12.06 10.40 20.68
C LEU A 429 -12.12 11.60 21.64
N SER A 430 -11.90 11.40 22.94
CA SER A 430 -11.86 12.52 23.88
C SER A 430 -10.59 13.35 23.68
N PRO A 431 -10.66 14.69 23.73
CA PRO A 431 -9.49 15.54 23.56
C PRO A 431 -8.36 15.19 24.54
N VAL A 432 -7.14 15.09 24.01
CA VAL A 432 -5.91 14.86 24.78
C VAL A 432 -5.06 16.12 24.67
N PRO A 433 -5.05 17.02 25.66
CA PRO A 433 -4.30 18.27 25.56
C PRO A 433 -2.80 17.99 25.53
N LEU A 434 -2.14 18.31 24.42
CA LEU A 434 -0.69 18.36 24.26
C LEU A 434 -0.25 19.82 24.06
N PRO A 435 1.02 20.16 24.35
CA PRO A 435 1.55 21.51 24.10
C PRO A 435 1.40 21.99 22.64
N ILE A 436 1.31 21.03 21.70
CA ILE A 436 1.20 21.27 20.26
C ILE A 436 -0.24 21.14 19.72
N GLY A 437 -1.24 20.88 20.57
CA GLY A 437 -2.65 20.71 20.18
C GLY A 437 -3.30 19.47 20.77
N ASP A 438 -4.38 18.98 20.14
CA ASP A 438 -5.09 17.78 20.58
C ASP A 438 -4.41 16.50 20.07
N GLY A 439 -4.01 15.62 21.00
CA GLY A 439 -3.39 14.33 20.75
C GLY A 439 -4.35 13.19 20.41
N ALA A 440 -5.68 13.40 20.47
CA ALA A 440 -6.67 12.36 20.20
C ALA A 440 -6.47 11.73 18.81
N GLY A 441 -6.14 12.53 17.79
CA GLY A 441 -5.85 12.04 16.44
C GLY A 441 -4.68 11.05 16.39
N ALA A 442 -3.62 11.29 17.17
CA ALA A 442 -2.48 10.37 17.27
C ALA A 442 -2.88 9.06 17.95
N MET A 443 -3.74 9.11 18.98
CA MET A 443 -4.28 7.92 19.63
C MET A 443 -5.14 7.10 18.68
N VAL A 444 -5.98 7.74 17.86
CA VAL A 444 -6.78 7.06 16.83
C VAL A 444 -5.88 6.41 15.77
N VAL A 445 -4.83 7.10 15.31
CA VAL A 445 -3.87 6.53 14.36
C VAL A 445 -3.13 5.34 14.98
N LEU A 446 -2.65 5.48 16.21
CA LEU A 446 -1.96 4.42 16.94
C LEU A 446 -2.86 3.21 17.17
N TRP A 447 -4.13 3.45 17.54
CA TRP A 447 -5.14 2.42 17.65
C TRP A 447 -5.26 1.68 16.33
N ASN A 448 -5.48 2.36 15.21
CA ASN A 448 -5.67 1.70 13.92
C ASN A 448 -4.41 0.95 13.44
N LEU A 449 -3.21 1.48 13.69
CA LEU A 449 -1.94 0.93 13.20
C LEU A 449 -1.24 -0.03 14.18
N ALA A 450 -1.79 -0.31 15.36
CA ALA A 450 -1.07 -1.04 16.40
C ALA A 450 -0.44 -2.37 15.94
N GLY A 451 -1.15 -3.26 15.22
CA GLY A 451 -0.53 -4.50 14.75
C GLY A 451 0.51 -4.31 13.64
N ALA A 452 0.34 -3.30 12.78
CA ALA A 452 1.36 -2.94 11.79
C ALA A 452 2.63 -2.42 12.49
N LEU A 453 2.47 -1.62 13.53
CA LEU A 453 3.57 -1.07 14.34
C LEU A 453 4.28 -2.16 15.16
N VAL A 454 3.54 -3.12 15.73
CA VAL A 454 4.13 -4.30 16.40
C VAL A 454 4.97 -5.11 15.41
N SER A 455 4.45 -5.38 14.21
CA SER A 455 5.17 -6.11 13.17
C SER A 455 6.43 -5.37 12.70
N ALA A 456 6.31 -4.05 12.44
CA ALA A 456 7.43 -3.20 12.05
C ALA A 456 8.50 -3.10 13.14
N GLY A 457 8.09 -2.83 14.39
CA GLY A 457 8.99 -2.73 15.53
C GLY A 457 9.71 -4.03 15.83
N ALA A 458 9.01 -5.17 15.75
CA ALA A 458 9.63 -6.49 15.90
C ALA A 458 10.66 -6.75 14.78
N ALA A 459 10.36 -6.40 13.53
CA ALA A 459 11.31 -6.53 12.44
C ALA A 459 12.57 -5.68 12.68
N VAL A 460 12.41 -4.41 13.06
CA VAL A 460 13.54 -3.53 13.40
C VAL A 460 14.36 -4.11 14.55
N ALA A 461 13.72 -4.56 15.63
CA ALA A 461 14.41 -5.12 16.79
C ALA A 461 15.20 -6.40 16.44
N LEU A 462 14.58 -7.34 15.70
CA LEU A 462 15.22 -8.59 15.29
C LEU A 462 16.43 -8.36 14.38
N LEU A 463 16.34 -7.38 13.48
CA LEU A 463 17.40 -7.06 12.55
C LEU A 463 18.51 -6.24 13.21
N ALA A 464 18.18 -5.41 14.20
CA ALA A 464 19.17 -4.70 15.00
C ALA A 464 19.93 -5.62 15.97
N SER A 465 19.32 -6.73 16.42
CA SER A 465 19.95 -7.68 17.32
C SER A 465 19.47 -9.12 17.08
N PRO A 466 20.32 -10.00 16.49
CA PRO A 466 19.98 -11.40 16.23
C PRO A 466 19.62 -12.20 17.49
N LEU A 467 20.13 -11.81 18.67
CA LEU A 467 19.82 -12.46 19.95
C LEU A 467 18.33 -12.38 20.30
N LEU A 468 17.62 -11.35 19.79
CA LEU A 468 16.19 -11.17 20.02
C LEU A 468 15.32 -12.17 19.27
N LEU A 469 15.90 -13.02 18.40
CA LEU A 469 15.18 -14.12 17.75
C LEU A 469 14.54 -15.06 18.79
N ALA A 470 15.19 -15.29 19.94
CA ALA A 470 14.65 -16.07 21.04
C ALA A 470 13.41 -15.42 21.70
N GLY A 471 13.22 -14.10 21.53
CA GLY A 471 12.07 -13.35 22.05
C GLY A 471 10.83 -13.40 21.15
N VAL A 472 10.93 -13.92 19.92
CA VAL A 472 9.81 -14.01 18.96
C VAL A 472 8.61 -14.78 19.52
N PRO A 473 8.77 -15.95 20.17
CA PRO A 473 7.65 -16.65 20.79
C PRO A 473 6.95 -15.82 21.86
N LEU A 474 7.70 -15.00 22.61
CA LEU A 474 7.16 -14.13 23.66
C LEU A 474 6.32 -13.00 23.06
N VAL A 475 6.79 -12.35 22.00
CA VAL A 475 6.02 -11.31 21.29
C VAL A 475 4.75 -11.91 20.67
N ALA A 476 4.87 -13.06 20.00
CA ALA A 476 3.71 -13.75 19.43
C ALA A 476 2.70 -14.18 20.52
N ALA A 477 3.18 -14.73 21.63
CA ALA A 477 2.35 -15.09 22.78
C ALA A 477 1.66 -13.87 23.39
N ALA A 478 2.35 -12.74 23.54
CA ALA A 478 1.75 -11.50 24.03
C ALA A 478 0.60 -11.03 23.12
N CYS A 479 0.78 -11.04 21.80
CA CYS A 479 -0.29 -10.74 20.84
C CYS A 479 -1.50 -11.69 20.99
N LEU A 480 -1.23 -13.00 21.14
CA LEU A 480 -2.29 -14.00 21.31
C LEU A 480 -2.99 -13.91 22.67
N LEU A 481 -2.28 -13.54 23.75
CA LEU A 481 -2.87 -13.30 25.06
C LEU A 481 -3.78 -12.07 25.05
N VAL A 482 -3.35 -10.98 24.38
CA VAL A 482 -4.22 -9.82 24.15
C VAL A 482 -5.46 -10.23 23.37
N ALA A 483 -5.31 -11.04 22.31
CA ALA A 483 -6.45 -11.54 21.54
C ALA A 483 -7.41 -12.39 22.40
N ARG A 484 -6.87 -13.33 23.18
CA ARG A 484 -7.64 -14.18 24.12
C ARG A 484 -8.41 -13.34 25.13
N GLY A 485 -7.75 -12.36 25.75
CA GLY A 485 -8.34 -11.49 26.75
C GLY A 485 -9.49 -10.65 26.19
N ARG A 486 -9.43 -10.25 24.90
CA ARG A 486 -10.51 -9.55 24.22
C ARG A 486 -11.68 -10.48 23.88
N LEU A 487 -11.41 -11.70 23.42
CA LEU A 487 -12.44 -12.70 23.10
C LEU A 487 -13.19 -13.21 24.35
N ALA A 488 -12.59 -13.11 25.53
CA ALA A 488 -13.20 -13.53 26.79
C ALA A 488 -14.10 -12.46 27.43
N ARG A 489 -14.07 -11.21 26.93
CA ARG A 489 -14.96 -10.14 27.40
C ARG A 489 -16.29 -10.26 26.66
N PRO A 490 -17.43 -10.34 27.37
CA PRO A 490 -18.75 -10.43 26.76
C PRO A 490 -19.13 -9.16 26.00
#